data_AF-A0A0Q9QFX9-F1
#
_entry.id   AF-A0A0Q9QFX9-F1
#
_cell.length_a   1.000
_cell.length_b   1.000
_cell.length_c   1.000
_cell.angle_alpha   90.00
_cell.angle_beta   90.00
_cell.angle_gamma   90.00
#
_symmetry.space_group_name_H-M   'P 1'
#
loop_
_entity.id
_entity.type
_entity.pdbx_description
1 polymer ?
#
loop_
_entity_poly.entity_id
_entity_poly.type
_entity_poly.pdbx_seq_one_letter_code
_entity_poly.pdbx_strand_id
1 'polypeptide(L)'
;MRWMTATKYDVQFQWRHGFYGVYVLVCSLYVLLLHFVPESRKDTVTILLTFSDPSALGLILAGGIVLLEKDQGIHDSLFVTPLRLREYLFAKALSLSALSLAAAWVIHVFSLGLPISPIRFSLAVLLTSSFFTFLSIGVAVRTRSINGFILLSQLYALPFTLPLLHFFGIGKAFMYVIIPTDGSLLLLKTTYQHVSLGGTIYAVTLLVLGNACVFLWTYRSFERKVLWRIGDGRS
;
A
#
# COMPACT_ATOMS: atom_id res chain seq x y z
N MET A 1 0.78 23.09 -11.88
CA MET A 1 1.36 21.73 -11.74
C MET A 1 0.24 20.74 -11.42
N ARG A 2 -0.17 19.93 -12.41
CA ARG A 2 -1.46 19.19 -12.42
C ARG A 2 -1.53 18.05 -11.39
N TRP A 3 -0.40 17.39 -11.13
CA TRP A 3 -0.19 16.35 -10.12
C TRP A 3 -0.45 16.83 -8.68
N MET A 4 -0.08 18.08 -8.38
CA MET A 4 -0.27 18.66 -7.04
C MET A 4 -1.75 18.95 -6.78
N THR A 5 -2.47 19.40 -7.81
CA THR A 5 -3.92 19.58 -7.76
C THR A 5 -4.65 18.24 -7.59
N ALA A 6 -4.23 17.20 -8.31
CA ALA A 6 -4.80 15.84 -8.18
C ALA A 6 -4.61 15.27 -6.76
N THR A 7 -3.41 15.44 -6.18
CA THR A 7 -3.11 15.00 -4.81
C THR A 7 -3.96 15.75 -3.79
N LYS A 8 -4.17 17.06 -3.98
CA LYS A 8 -5.01 17.88 -3.09
C LYS A 8 -6.48 17.43 -3.13
N TYR A 9 -7.02 17.15 -4.32
CA TYR A 9 -8.38 16.62 -4.46
C TYR A 9 -8.53 15.26 -3.79
N ASP A 10 -7.54 14.39 -3.96
CA ASP A 10 -7.55 13.06 -3.33
C ASP A 10 -7.55 13.15 -1.79
N VAL A 11 -6.73 14.03 -1.22
CA VAL A 11 -6.72 14.32 0.24
C VAL A 11 -8.05 14.89 0.72
N GLN A 12 -8.65 15.83 -0.02
CA GLN A 12 -9.96 16.40 0.33
C GLN A 12 -11.06 15.34 0.27
N PHE A 13 -11.02 14.45 -0.72
CA PHE A 13 -11.93 13.32 -0.85
C PHE A 13 -11.79 12.37 0.34
N GLN A 14 -10.55 12.01 0.69
CA GLN A 14 -10.25 11.16 1.84
C GLN A 14 -10.79 11.76 3.15
N TRP A 15 -10.62 13.07 3.33
CA TRP A 15 -11.10 13.80 4.51
C TRP A 15 -12.62 13.80 4.60
N ARG A 16 -13.31 14.15 3.50
CA ARG A 16 -14.78 14.22 3.46
C ARG A 16 -15.45 12.87 3.72
N HIS A 17 -14.79 11.77 3.35
CA HIS A 17 -15.28 10.42 3.57
C HIS A 17 -14.80 9.79 4.89
N GLY A 18 -14.12 10.55 5.76
CA GLY A 18 -13.80 10.09 7.12
C GLY A 18 -12.67 9.07 7.22
N PHE A 19 -11.90 8.84 6.15
CA PHE A 19 -10.81 7.84 6.14
C PHE A 19 -9.74 8.15 7.19
N TYR A 20 -9.44 9.43 7.44
CA TYR A 20 -8.52 9.85 8.49
C TYR A 20 -9.01 9.48 9.90
N GLY A 21 -10.33 9.50 10.14
CA GLY A 21 -10.91 9.11 11.43
C GLY A 21 -10.75 7.62 11.68
N VAL A 22 -11.07 6.79 10.68
CA VAL A 22 -10.78 5.34 10.71
C VAL A 22 -9.30 5.12 10.98
N TYR A 23 -8.44 5.93 10.38
CA TYR A 23 -7.01 5.77 10.53
C TYR A 23 -6.48 6.06 11.92
N VAL A 24 -6.90 7.19 12.53
CA VAL A 24 -6.56 7.50 13.93
C VAL A 24 -7.02 6.36 14.85
N LEU A 25 -8.19 5.77 14.61
CA LEU A 25 -8.68 4.63 15.37
C LEU A 25 -7.76 3.41 15.22
N VAL A 26 -7.37 3.04 13.99
CA VAL A 26 -6.47 1.91 13.73
C VAL A 26 -5.10 2.13 14.37
N CYS A 27 -4.53 3.34 14.24
CA CYS A 27 -3.26 3.71 14.88
C CYS A 27 -3.33 3.55 16.39
N SER A 28 -4.42 4.05 16.99
CA SER A 28 -4.64 3.97 18.43
C SER A 28 -4.74 2.52 18.90
N LEU A 29 -5.44 1.67 18.14
CA LEU A 29 -5.50 0.23 18.42
C LEU A 29 -4.13 -0.43 18.32
N TYR A 30 -3.30 -0.07 17.34
CA TYR A 30 -1.97 -0.66 17.19
C TYR A 30 -1.03 -0.27 18.33
N VAL A 31 -1.03 1.00 18.73
CA VAL A 31 -0.27 1.47 19.90
C VAL A 31 -0.75 0.77 21.17
N LEU A 32 -2.07 0.62 21.35
CA LEU A 32 -2.65 -0.09 22.48
C LEU A 32 -2.23 -1.57 22.50
N LEU A 33 -2.28 -2.25 21.36
CA LEU A 33 -1.86 -3.65 21.25
C LEU A 33 -0.38 -3.80 21.61
N LEU A 34 0.50 -2.91 21.12
CA LEU A 34 1.93 -2.94 21.44
C LEU A 34 2.23 -2.71 22.92
N HIS A 35 1.37 -1.97 23.62
CA HIS A 35 1.50 -1.78 25.06
C HIS A 35 1.34 -3.10 25.85
N PHE A 36 0.49 -4.02 25.36
CA PHE A 36 0.27 -5.32 26.01
C PHE A 36 1.29 -6.40 25.61
N VAL A 37 2.17 -6.13 24.64
CA VAL A 37 3.14 -7.12 24.14
C VAL A 37 4.37 -7.17 25.07
N PRO A 38 4.86 -8.36 25.47
CA PRO A 38 6.09 -8.49 26.26
C PRO A 38 7.31 -7.98 25.50
N GLU A 39 8.25 -7.32 26.20
CA GLU A 39 9.49 -6.76 25.62
C GLU A 39 10.23 -7.76 24.70
N SER A 40 10.28 -9.04 25.09
CA SER A 40 10.96 -10.10 24.32
C SER A 40 10.40 -10.34 22.92
N ARG A 41 9.16 -9.93 22.63
CA ARG A 41 8.50 -10.08 21.32
C ARG A 41 8.10 -8.75 20.68
N LYS A 42 8.36 -7.62 21.33
CA LYS A 42 7.93 -6.29 20.83
C LYS A 42 8.50 -5.97 19.45
N ASP A 43 9.78 -6.27 19.20
CA ASP A 43 10.41 -6.01 17.89
C ASP A 43 9.69 -6.76 16.77
N THR A 44 9.41 -8.04 17.04
CA THR A 44 8.77 -8.96 16.09
C THR A 44 7.34 -8.51 15.78
N VAL A 45 6.55 -8.21 16.81
CA VAL A 45 5.17 -7.76 16.65
C VAL A 45 5.11 -6.40 15.97
N THR A 46 6.03 -5.49 16.28
CA THR A 46 6.05 -4.17 15.66
C THR A 46 6.41 -4.24 14.18
N ILE A 47 7.37 -5.08 13.76
CA ILE A 47 7.65 -5.28 12.32
C ILE A 47 6.38 -5.74 11.60
N LEU A 48 5.65 -6.69 12.19
CA LEU A 48 4.41 -7.20 11.60
C LEU A 48 3.31 -6.14 11.54
N LEU A 49 3.10 -5.37 12.61
CA LEU A 49 2.10 -4.30 12.64
C LEU A 49 2.44 -3.17 11.66
N THR A 50 3.71 -2.73 11.63
CA THR A 50 4.18 -1.69 10.72
C THR A 50 4.19 -2.16 9.26
N PHE A 51 4.28 -3.46 8.99
CA PHE A 51 4.03 -4.02 7.67
C PHE A 51 2.52 -4.11 7.35
N SER A 52 1.72 -4.49 8.35
CA SER A 52 0.27 -4.67 8.19
C SER A 52 -0.44 -3.35 7.87
N ASP A 53 0.06 -2.21 8.37
CA ASP A 53 -0.52 -0.89 8.10
C ASP A 53 -0.48 -0.52 6.59
N PRO A 54 0.69 -0.32 5.95
CA PRO A 54 0.76 0.05 4.53
C PRO A 54 0.16 -1.02 3.61
N SER A 55 0.17 -2.29 4.02
CA SER A 55 -0.44 -3.37 3.24
C SER A 55 -1.97 -3.33 3.31
N ALA A 56 -2.58 -3.27 4.49
CA ALA A 56 -4.03 -3.22 4.64
C ALA A 56 -4.61 -1.89 4.13
N LEU A 57 -3.97 -0.76 4.42
CA LEU A 57 -4.40 0.55 3.93
C LEU A 57 -4.30 0.63 2.41
N GLY A 58 -3.10 0.32 1.87
CA GLY A 58 -2.87 0.33 0.43
C GLY A 58 -3.84 -0.61 -0.29
N LEU A 59 -4.18 -1.74 0.33
CA LEU A 59 -5.12 -2.70 -0.25
C LEU A 59 -6.58 -2.25 -0.15
N ILE A 60 -7.09 -1.94 1.03
CA ILE A 60 -8.53 -1.71 1.24
C ILE A 60 -8.93 -0.27 0.97
N LEU A 61 -8.16 0.70 1.48
CA LEU A 61 -8.50 2.12 1.31
C LEU A 61 -8.35 2.56 -0.13
N ALA A 62 -7.25 2.22 -0.79
CA ALA A 62 -7.05 2.63 -2.19
C ALA A 62 -8.17 2.14 -3.08
N GLY A 63 -8.51 0.85 -3.00
CA GLY A 63 -9.54 0.27 -3.86
C GLY A 63 -10.95 0.64 -3.43
N GLY A 64 -11.19 0.84 -2.13
CA GLY A 64 -12.44 1.42 -1.62
C GLY A 64 -12.68 2.83 -2.16
N ILE A 65 -11.66 3.68 -2.12
CA ILE A 65 -11.70 5.02 -2.74
C ILE A 65 -12.01 4.92 -4.23
N VAL A 66 -11.31 4.04 -4.97
CA VAL A 66 -11.58 3.84 -6.41
C VAL A 66 -13.01 3.37 -6.67
N LEU A 67 -13.56 2.48 -5.84
CA LEU A 67 -14.95 2.02 -5.99
C LEU A 67 -15.97 3.11 -5.69
N LEU A 68 -15.74 3.91 -4.64
CA LEU A 68 -16.58 5.06 -4.33
C LEU A 68 -16.54 6.11 -5.46
N GLU A 69 -15.35 6.37 -6.02
CA GLU A 69 -15.18 7.24 -7.19
C GLU A 69 -15.91 6.69 -8.42
N LYS A 70 -15.99 5.36 -8.59
CA LYS A 70 -16.78 4.74 -9.66
C LYS A 70 -18.28 4.93 -9.44
N ASP A 71 -18.76 4.71 -8.21
CA ASP A 71 -20.17 4.80 -7.86
C ASP A 71 -20.69 6.23 -7.98
N GLN A 72 -19.86 7.21 -7.62
CA GLN A 72 -20.17 8.65 -7.78
C GLN A 72 -20.00 9.18 -9.21
N GLY A 73 -19.71 8.31 -10.20
CA GLY A 73 -19.52 8.73 -11.60
C GLY A 73 -18.28 9.59 -11.86
N ILE A 74 -17.35 9.69 -10.90
CA ILE A 74 -16.12 10.51 -11.03
C ILE A 74 -15.20 9.93 -12.12
N HIS A 75 -15.25 8.62 -12.35
CA HIS A 75 -14.54 8.01 -13.48
C HIS A 75 -15.06 8.46 -14.84
N ASP A 76 -16.34 8.82 -14.95
CA ASP A 76 -16.89 9.37 -16.20
C ASP A 76 -16.37 10.79 -16.46
N SER A 77 -16.06 11.53 -15.38
CA SER A 77 -15.34 12.81 -15.41
C SER A 77 -13.84 12.65 -15.72
N LEU A 78 -13.20 11.51 -15.40
CA LEU A 78 -11.81 11.23 -15.79
C LEU A 78 -11.64 11.11 -17.32
N PHE A 79 -12.73 10.81 -18.06
CA PHE A 79 -12.75 10.80 -19.53
C PHE A 79 -12.93 12.19 -20.16
N VAL A 80 -13.45 13.16 -19.40
CA VAL A 80 -13.69 14.53 -19.87
C VAL A 80 -12.62 15.50 -19.34
N THR A 81 -11.97 15.15 -18.24
CA THR A 81 -10.87 15.94 -17.66
C THR A 81 -9.53 15.53 -18.27
N PRO A 82 -8.63 16.48 -18.57
CA PRO A 82 -7.38 16.19 -19.26
C PRO A 82 -6.29 15.52 -18.36
N LEU A 83 -6.68 14.87 -17.26
CA LEU A 83 -5.76 14.23 -16.31
C LEU A 83 -5.25 12.90 -16.90
N ARG A 84 -3.93 12.76 -17.00
CA ARG A 84 -3.34 11.51 -17.50
C ARG A 84 -3.51 10.44 -16.42
N LEU A 85 -3.91 9.22 -16.81
CA LEU A 85 -4.04 8.07 -15.90
C LEU A 85 -2.82 7.87 -15.00
N ARG A 86 -1.62 8.16 -15.52
CA ARG A 86 -0.37 8.13 -14.75
C ARG A 86 -0.38 9.13 -13.59
N GLU A 87 -0.84 10.36 -13.81
CA GLU A 87 -0.91 11.40 -12.78
C GLU A 87 -1.89 11.02 -11.67
N TYR A 88 -3.01 10.39 -12.02
CA TYR A 88 -3.98 9.85 -11.06
C TYR A 88 -3.38 8.74 -10.19
N LEU A 89 -2.73 7.74 -10.83
CA LEU A 89 -2.10 6.64 -10.10
C LEU A 89 -1.00 7.14 -9.16
N PHE A 90 -0.14 8.05 -9.62
CA PHE A 90 0.90 8.64 -8.78
C PHE A 90 0.33 9.50 -7.65
N ALA A 91 -0.74 10.26 -7.90
CA ALA A 91 -1.38 11.07 -6.86
C ALA A 91 -1.93 10.19 -5.73
N LYS A 92 -2.61 9.09 -6.05
CA LYS A 92 -3.11 8.12 -5.05
C LYS A 92 -2.00 7.40 -4.32
N ALA A 93 -0.98 6.94 -5.04
CA ALA A 93 0.16 6.29 -4.42
C ALA A 93 0.87 7.25 -3.45
N LEU A 94 1.05 8.52 -3.83
CA LEU A 94 1.70 9.52 -2.99
C LEU A 94 0.84 9.89 -1.76
N SER A 95 -0.45 10.15 -1.94
CA SER A 95 -1.35 10.53 -0.84
C SER A 95 -1.46 9.42 0.21
N LEU A 96 -1.71 8.18 -0.23
CA LEU A 96 -1.86 7.04 0.66
C LEU A 96 -0.53 6.61 1.27
N SER A 97 0.58 6.70 0.54
CA SER A 97 1.90 6.40 1.11
C SER A 97 2.33 7.46 2.14
N ALA A 98 1.98 8.73 1.93
CA ALA A 98 2.21 9.77 2.94
C ALA A 98 1.38 9.51 4.20
N LEU A 99 0.12 9.06 4.05
CA LEU A 99 -0.73 8.68 5.16
C LEU A 99 -0.15 7.48 5.93
N SER A 100 0.15 6.39 5.23
CA SER A 100 0.83 5.18 5.77
C SER A 100 2.13 5.53 6.50
N LEU A 101 2.93 6.41 5.92
CA LEU A 101 4.19 6.85 6.52
C LEU A 101 3.93 7.62 7.83
N ALA A 102 2.93 8.50 7.85
CA ALA A 102 2.59 9.27 9.04
C ALA A 102 2.20 8.34 10.21
N ALA A 103 1.36 7.32 10.03
CA ALA A 103 1.10 6.44 11.17
C ALA A 103 2.24 5.51 11.48
N ALA A 104 2.97 4.99 10.50
CA ALA A 104 4.13 4.15 10.79
C ALA A 104 5.10 4.88 11.72
N TRP A 105 5.29 6.20 11.50
CA TRP A 105 6.05 7.06 12.40
C TRP A 105 5.39 7.26 13.77
N VAL A 106 4.08 7.54 13.83
CA VAL A 106 3.35 7.67 15.10
C VAL A 106 3.49 6.37 15.91
N ILE A 107 3.16 5.23 15.32
CA ILE A 107 3.22 3.91 15.98
C ILE A 107 4.64 3.64 16.52
N HIS A 108 5.68 3.88 15.71
CA HIS A 108 7.06 3.65 16.15
C HIS A 108 7.50 4.60 17.26
N VAL A 109 7.28 5.91 17.10
CA VAL A 109 7.70 6.92 18.08
C VAL A 109 7.03 6.68 19.42
N PHE A 110 5.74 6.34 19.45
CA PHE A 110 5.01 6.10 20.70
C PHE A 110 5.29 4.73 21.33
N SER A 111 5.67 3.72 20.54
CA SER A 111 5.85 2.36 21.07
C SER A 111 7.30 2.06 21.47
N LEU A 112 8.27 2.51 20.69
CA LEU A 112 9.67 2.07 20.77
C LEU A 112 10.69 3.21 20.61
N GLY A 113 10.25 4.40 20.22
CA GLY A 113 11.11 5.55 19.96
C GLY A 113 11.60 5.64 18.52
N LEU A 114 12.76 6.28 18.31
CA LEU A 114 13.30 6.55 16.97
C LEU A 114 13.95 5.30 16.36
N PRO A 115 13.67 4.98 15.09
CA PRO A 115 14.32 3.86 14.40
C PRO A 115 15.82 4.14 14.21
N ILE A 116 16.64 3.08 14.22
CA ILE A 116 18.10 3.17 13.97
C ILE A 116 18.40 3.82 12.60
N SER A 117 17.56 3.55 11.60
CA SER A 117 17.70 4.10 10.24
C SER A 117 16.39 4.73 9.75
N PRO A 118 16.09 5.99 10.13
CA PRO A 118 14.86 6.71 9.73
C PRO A 118 14.57 6.71 8.23
N ILE A 119 15.62 6.84 7.42
CA ILE A 119 15.52 6.91 5.96
C ILE A 119 15.10 5.54 5.39
N ARG A 120 15.73 4.46 5.84
CA ARG A 120 15.44 3.09 5.35
C ARG A 120 14.06 2.64 5.79
N PHE A 121 13.69 2.97 7.03
CA PHE A 121 12.35 2.77 7.56
C PHE A 121 11.28 3.47 6.69
N SER A 122 11.48 4.77 6.41
CA SER A 122 10.54 5.54 5.61
C SER A 122 10.43 5.00 4.18
N LEU A 123 11.56 4.62 3.56
CA LEU A 123 11.57 3.99 2.24
C LEU A 123 10.79 2.66 2.23
N ALA A 124 10.95 1.84 3.27
CA ALA A 124 10.21 0.58 3.41
C ALA A 124 8.70 0.83 3.35
N VAL A 125 8.21 1.75 4.19
CA VAL A 125 6.78 2.05 4.29
C VAL A 125 6.24 2.66 2.99
N LEU A 126 6.96 3.62 2.40
CA LEU A 126 6.56 4.27 1.15
C LEU A 126 6.46 3.29 -0.02
N LEU A 127 7.49 2.47 -0.23
CA LEU A 127 7.51 1.49 -1.32
C LEU A 127 6.48 0.38 -1.13
N THR A 128 6.27 -0.07 0.11
CA THR A 128 5.28 -1.09 0.45
C THR A 128 3.86 -0.56 0.24
N SER A 129 3.58 0.64 0.74
CA SER A 129 2.27 1.29 0.58
C SER A 129 1.94 1.53 -0.88
N SER A 130 2.90 2.03 -1.66
CA SER A 130 2.74 2.23 -3.11
C SER A 130 2.45 0.93 -3.85
N PHE A 131 3.14 -0.17 -3.49
CA PHE A 131 2.95 -1.48 -4.09
C PHE A 131 1.51 -1.98 -3.91
N PHE A 132 1.02 -1.99 -2.66
CA PHE A 132 -0.33 -2.45 -2.35
C PHE A 132 -1.40 -1.49 -2.88
N THR A 133 -1.12 -0.19 -2.93
CA THR A 133 -2.00 0.81 -3.56
C THR A 133 -2.19 0.51 -5.04
N PHE A 134 -1.12 0.28 -5.81
CA PHE A 134 -1.26 -0.08 -7.21
C PHE A 134 -1.98 -1.42 -7.39
N LEU A 135 -1.63 -2.43 -6.59
CA LEU A 135 -2.26 -3.75 -6.64
C LEU A 135 -3.78 -3.62 -6.43
N SER A 136 -4.16 -2.88 -5.39
CA SER A 136 -5.54 -2.60 -5.04
C SER A 136 -6.30 -1.91 -6.16
N ILE A 137 -5.73 -0.83 -6.71
CA ILE A 137 -6.35 -0.09 -7.79
C ILE A 137 -6.56 -1.01 -9.00
N GLY A 138 -5.58 -1.82 -9.37
CA GLY A 138 -5.71 -2.78 -10.47
C GLY A 138 -6.80 -3.83 -10.24
N VAL A 139 -7.01 -4.27 -9.00
CA VAL A 139 -8.12 -5.17 -8.60
C VAL A 139 -9.46 -4.42 -8.61
N ALA A 140 -9.52 -3.23 -8.01
CA ALA A 140 -10.71 -2.39 -7.94
C ALA A 140 -11.24 -2.04 -9.33
N VAL A 141 -10.36 -1.82 -10.31
CA VAL A 141 -10.74 -1.61 -11.71
C VAL A 141 -11.51 -2.82 -12.26
N ARG A 142 -11.11 -4.04 -11.89
CA ARG A 142 -11.70 -5.30 -12.38
C ARG A 142 -13.07 -5.59 -11.79
N THR A 143 -13.37 -5.11 -10.60
CA THR A 143 -14.60 -5.39 -9.88
C THR A 143 -15.63 -4.26 -10.04
N ARG A 144 -16.90 -4.61 -9.81
CA ARG A 144 -18.04 -3.67 -9.77
C ARG A 144 -18.72 -3.61 -8.40
N SER A 145 -18.57 -4.66 -7.58
CA SER A 145 -19.12 -4.73 -6.23
C SER A 145 -18.03 -4.65 -5.17
N ILE A 146 -18.39 -4.10 -4.01
CA ILE A 146 -17.51 -4.02 -2.83
C ILE A 146 -17.13 -5.42 -2.36
N ASN A 147 -18.10 -6.34 -2.26
CA ASN A 147 -17.84 -7.72 -1.82
C ASN A 147 -16.88 -8.46 -2.75
N GLY A 148 -17.10 -8.32 -4.08
CA GLY A 148 -16.20 -8.92 -5.07
C GLY A 148 -14.80 -8.31 -5.01
N PHE A 149 -14.70 -7.01 -4.73
CA PHE A 149 -13.42 -6.36 -4.51
C PHE A 149 -12.68 -6.91 -3.28
N ILE A 150 -13.33 -6.95 -2.11
CA ILE A 150 -12.69 -7.43 -0.86
C ILE A 150 -12.17 -8.86 -1.03
N LEU A 151 -12.95 -9.75 -1.65
CA LEU A 151 -12.51 -11.13 -1.89
C LEU A 151 -11.31 -11.19 -2.86
N LEU A 152 -11.41 -10.45 -3.97
CA LEU A 152 -10.39 -10.48 -5.01
C LEU A 152 -9.10 -9.78 -4.55
N SER A 153 -9.18 -8.70 -3.78
CA SER A 153 -8.00 -7.99 -3.27
C SER A 153 -7.20 -8.90 -2.34
N GLN A 154 -7.88 -9.67 -1.49
CA GLN A 154 -7.24 -10.60 -0.57
C GLN A 154 -6.58 -11.76 -1.35
N LEU A 155 -7.28 -12.29 -2.36
CA LEU A 155 -6.74 -13.35 -3.21
C LEU A 155 -5.48 -12.90 -3.96
N TYR A 156 -5.47 -11.67 -4.48
CA TYR A 156 -4.29 -11.11 -5.17
C TYR A 156 -3.17 -10.72 -4.21
N ALA A 157 -3.48 -10.34 -2.96
CA ALA A 157 -2.49 -10.03 -1.93
C ALA A 157 -1.80 -11.29 -1.39
N LEU A 158 -2.51 -12.42 -1.35
CA LEU A 158 -2.05 -13.65 -0.68
C LEU A 158 -0.65 -14.11 -1.14
N PRO A 159 -0.33 -14.21 -2.45
CA PRO A 159 1.02 -14.58 -2.89
C PRO A 159 2.11 -13.64 -2.38
N PHE A 160 1.79 -12.35 -2.26
CA PHE A 160 2.73 -11.34 -1.76
C PHE A 160 2.88 -11.39 -0.24
N THR A 161 1.89 -11.89 0.50
CA THR A 161 2.01 -12.08 1.95
C THR A 161 2.81 -13.32 2.37
N LEU A 162 3.13 -14.23 1.44
CA LEU A 162 3.86 -15.48 1.73
C LEU A 162 5.18 -15.31 2.49
N PRO A 163 6.01 -14.27 2.28
CA PRO A 163 7.24 -14.08 3.06
C PRO A 163 7.00 -13.90 4.57
N LEU A 164 5.78 -13.55 4.99
CA LEU A 164 5.42 -13.55 6.42
C LEU A 164 5.51 -14.95 7.03
N LEU A 165 5.29 -16.01 6.26
CA LEU A 165 5.39 -17.40 6.74
C LEU A 165 6.81 -17.74 7.19
N HIS A 166 7.82 -17.20 6.49
CA HIS A 166 9.22 -17.35 6.90
C HIS A 166 9.48 -16.75 8.28
N PHE A 167 8.77 -15.66 8.62
CA PHE A 167 8.85 -15.03 9.93
C PHE A 167 8.31 -15.92 11.06
N PHE A 168 7.40 -16.85 10.73
CA PHE A 168 6.89 -17.87 11.65
C PHE A 168 7.70 -19.19 11.60
N GLY A 169 8.83 -19.22 10.90
CA GLY A 169 9.67 -20.42 10.74
C GLY A 169 9.12 -21.45 9.75
N ILE A 170 8.16 -21.06 8.91
CA ILE A 170 7.55 -21.94 7.91
C ILE A 170 8.24 -21.72 6.56
N GLY A 171 8.80 -22.78 5.98
CA GLY A 171 9.48 -22.76 4.69
C GLY A 171 10.93 -22.27 4.74
N LYS A 172 11.65 -22.41 3.63
CA LYS A 172 13.06 -22.00 3.52
C LYS A 172 13.15 -20.58 2.96
N ALA A 173 14.08 -19.77 3.49
CA ALA A 173 14.27 -18.37 3.10
C ALA A 173 14.32 -18.16 1.57
N PHE A 174 15.04 -19.03 0.84
CA PHE A 174 15.22 -18.90 -0.62
C PHE A 174 13.89 -18.90 -1.41
N MET A 175 12.82 -19.49 -0.86
CA MET A 175 11.52 -19.57 -1.53
C MET A 175 10.83 -18.20 -1.61
N TYR A 176 11.21 -17.28 -0.72
CA TYR A 176 10.54 -15.99 -0.55
C TYR A 176 11.34 -14.80 -1.11
N VAL A 177 12.62 -15.01 -1.46
CA VAL A 177 13.59 -14.00 -1.92
C VAL A 177 13.15 -13.26 -3.19
N ILE A 178 12.21 -13.79 -3.98
CA ILE A 178 11.75 -13.12 -5.21
C ILE A 178 10.51 -12.25 -4.93
N ILE A 179 9.87 -12.42 -3.78
CA ILE A 179 8.60 -11.76 -3.47
C ILE A 179 8.90 -10.36 -2.91
N PRO A 180 8.33 -9.27 -3.48
CA PRO A 180 8.62 -7.90 -3.05
C PRO A 180 8.48 -7.64 -1.55
N THR A 181 7.54 -8.33 -0.91
CA THR A 181 7.29 -8.25 0.53
C THR A 181 8.46 -8.73 1.39
N ASP A 182 9.32 -9.64 0.91
CA ASP A 182 10.55 -9.98 1.62
C ASP A 182 11.48 -8.76 1.74
N GLY A 183 11.57 -7.95 0.67
CA GLY A 183 12.27 -6.67 0.68
C GLY A 183 11.67 -5.67 1.68
N SER A 184 10.34 -5.59 1.78
CA SER A 184 9.66 -4.78 2.81
C SER A 184 10.08 -5.19 4.22
N LEU A 185 10.00 -6.48 4.52
CA LEU A 185 10.32 -7.03 5.85
C LEU A 185 11.81 -6.82 6.16
N LEU A 186 12.70 -7.00 5.19
CA LEU A 186 14.13 -6.77 5.37
C LEU A 186 14.44 -5.29 5.67
N LEU A 187 13.78 -4.34 5.00
CA LEU A 187 13.96 -2.92 5.32
C LEU A 187 13.33 -2.53 6.65
N LEU A 188 12.19 -3.10 7.04
CA LEU A 188 11.58 -2.85 8.35
C LEU A 188 12.42 -3.39 9.51
N LYS A 189 13.23 -4.44 9.29
CA LYS A 189 14.24 -4.89 10.28
C LYS A 189 15.29 -3.83 10.58
N THR A 190 15.51 -2.86 9.68
CA THR A 190 16.45 -1.74 9.91
C THR A 190 16.07 -0.83 11.07
N THR A 191 14.86 -0.97 11.60
CA THR A 191 14.42 -0.29 12.83
C THR A 191 15.17 -0.80 14.06
N TYR A 192 15.51 -2.09 14.13
CA TYR A 192 16.11 -2.74 15.31
C TYR A 192 17.51 -3.27 15.07
N GLN A 193 17.85 -3.56 13.81
CA GLN A 193 19.10 -4.22 13.46
C GLN A 193 19.78 -3.51 12.30
N HIS A 194 21.12 -3.52 12.31
CA HIS A 194 21.88 -3.04 11.16
C HIS A 194 21.79 -4.05 10.02
N VAL A 195 21.10 -3.66 8.95
CA VAL A 195 21.12 -4.39 7.68
C VAL A 195 22.30 -3.90 6.85
N SER A 196 23.00 -4.84 6.23
CA SER A 196 24.11 -4.54 5.31
C SER A 196 23.65 -3.68 4.13
N LEU A 197 24.60 -2.94 3.53
CA LEU A 197 24.32 -2.15 2.33
C LEU A 197 23.82 -3.04 1.18
N GLY A 198 24.39 -4.23 1.01
CA GLY A 198 23.94 -5.20 0.01
C GLY A 198 22.49 -5.64 0.22
N GLY A 199 22.10 -5.95 1.47
CA GLY A 199 20.70 -6.29 1.80
C GLY A 199 19.73 -5.13 1.55
N THR A 200 20.17 -3.89 1.81
CA THR A 200 19.38 -2.69 1.54
C THR A 200 19.17 -2.48 0.04
N ILE A 201 20.24 -2.59 -0.77
CA ILE A 201 20.17 -2.46 -2.24
C ILE A 201 19.26 -3.54 -2.82
N TYR A 202 19.42 -4.78 -2.39
CA TYR A 202 18.57 -5.90 -2.79
C TYR A 202 17.09 -5.61 -2.49
N ALA A 203 16.76 -5.21 -1.26
CA ALA A 203 15.38 -4.95 -0.87
C ALA A 203 14.75 -3.78 -1.63
N VAL A 204 15.47 -2.67 -1.79
CA VAL A 204 15.00 -1.50 -2.55
C VAL A 204 14.80 -1.88 -4.01
N THR A 205 15.75 -2.60 -4.62
CA THR A 205 15.65 -3.03 -6.02
C THR A 205 14.43 -3.93 -6.22
N LEU A 206 14.23 -4.91 -5.34
CA LEU A 206 13.10 -5.82 -5.42
C LEU A 206 11.75 -5.10 -5.28
N LEU A 207 11.67 -4.14 -4.35
CA LEU A 207 10.46 -3.34 -4.16
C LEU A 207 10.19 -2.38 -5.32
N VAL A 208 11.21 -1.75 -5.88
CA VAL A 208 11.07 -0.86 -7.04
C VAL A 208 10.64 -1.65 -8.27
N LEU A 209 11.23 -2.82 -8.51
CA LEU A 209 10.82 -3.72 -9.59
C LEU A 209 9.38 -4.23 -9.38
N GLY A 210 9.03 -4.63 -8.16
CA GLY A 210 7.67 -5.02 -7.81
C GLY A 210 6.66 -3.91 -8.06
N ASN A 211 6.96 -2.68 -7.62
CA ASN A 211 6.14 -1.50 -7.87
C ASN A 211 5.98 -1.24 -9.37
N ALA A 212 7.07 -1.29 -10.14
CA ALA A 212 7.02 -1.09 -11.59
C ALA A 212 6.15 -2.15 -12.29
N CYS A 213 6.30 -3.43 -11.92
CA CYS A 213 5.48 -4.52 -12.45
C CYS A 213 3.98 -4.33 -12.17
N VAL A 214 3.63 -4.03 -10.91
CA VAL A 214 2.23 -3.83 -10.51
C VAL A 214 1.67 -2.53 -11.09
N PHE A 215 2.46 -1.47 -11.20
CA PHE A 215 2.07 -0.24 -11.88
C PHE A 215 1.74 -0.49 -13.36
N LEU A 216 2.63 -1.17 -14.09
CA LEU A 216 2.42 -1.51 -15.50
C LEU A 216 1.19 -2.39 -15.68
N TRP A 217 1.00 -3.38 -14.80
CA TRP A 217 -0.19 -4.21 -14.79
C TRP A 217 -1.45 -3.38 -14.57
N THR A 218 -1.45 -2.51 -13.55
CA THR A 218 -2.58 -1.64 -13.20
C THR A 218 -2.93 -0.67 -14.33
N TYR A 219 -1.91 -0.03 -14.91
CA TYR A 219 -2.04 0.87 -16.05
C TYR A 219 -2.70 0.17 -17.25
N ARG A 220 -2.18 -1.01 -17.64
CA ARG A 220 -2.77 -1.83 -18.73
C ARG A 220 -4.18 -2.33 -18.42
N SER A 221 -4.52 -2.47 -17.14
CA SER A 221 -5.83 -2.94 -16.70
C SER A 221 -6.89 -1.86 -16.84
N PHE A 222 -6.51 -0.61 -16.50
CA PHE A 222 -7.34 0.57 -16.77
C PHE A 222 -7.53 0.76 -18.27
N GLU A 223 -6.45 0.83 -19.06
CA GLU A 223 -6.55 1.07 -20.51
C GLU A 223 -7.47 0.06 -21.21
N ARG A 224 -7.35 -1.24 -20.90
CA ARG A 224 -8.22 -2.25 -21.50
C ARG A 224 -9.70 -2.07 -21.16
N LYS A 225 -10.04 -1.72 -19.91
CA LYS A 225 -11.43 -1.50 -19.52
C LYS A 225 -12.01 -0.20 -20.09
N VAL A 226 -11.18 0.83 -20.24
CA VAL A 226 -11.55 2.08 -20.89
C VAL A 226 -11.88 1.83 -22.37
N LEU A 227 -11.03 1.09 -23.08
CA LEU A 227 -11.26 0.75 -24.49
C LEU A 227 -12.53 -0.10 -24.70
N TRP A 228 -12.85 -0.99 -23.77
CA TRP A 228 -14.07 -1.80 -23.84
C TRP A 228 -15.36 -0.98 -23.65
N ARG A 229 -15.38 0.01 -22.74
CA ARG A 229 -16.55 0.90 -22.59
C ARG A 229 -16.82 1.77 -23.82
N ILE A 230 -15.78 2.13 -24.57
CA ILE A 230 -15.91 2.89 -25.83
C ILE A 230 -16.38 1.97 -26.98
N GLY A 231 -16.03 0.68 -26.94
CA GLY A 231 -16.48 -0.33 -27.90
C GLY A 231 -17.94 -0.77 -27.73
N ASP A 232 -18.43 -0.84 -26.50
CA ASP A 232 -19.81 -1.25 -26.17
C ASP A 232 -20.85 -0.12 -26.36
N GLY A 233 -20.43 1.09 -26.75
CA GLY A 233 -21.33 2.21 -27.11
C GLY A 233 -22.00 2.07 -28.48
N ARG A 234 -21.97 0.88 -29.09
CA ARG A 234 -22.68 0.53 -30.32
C ARG A 234 -23.44 -0.80 -30.13
N SER A 235 -24.56 -0.74 -29.42
CA SER A 235 -25.70 -1.63 -29.63
C SER A 235 -26.97 -0.94 -29.20
#